data_AF-A0A2V8K5Z0-F1
#
_entry.id   AF-A0A2V8K5Z0-F1
#
_cell.length_a   1.000
_cell.length_b   1.000
_cell.length_c   1.000
_cell.angle_alpha   90.00
_cell.angle_beta   90.00
_cell.angle_gamma   90.00
#
_symmetry.space_group_name_H-M   'P 1'
#
loop_
_entity.id
_entity.type
_entity.pdbx_description
1 polymer ?
#
loop_
_entity_poly.entity_id
_entity_poly.type
_entity_poly.pdbx_seq_one_letter_code
_entity_poly.pdbx_strand_id
1 'polypeptide(L)'
;ESQLHAALGFIALNRQDYAKSVQEFDAALKSAPKDGVSHYRLGLVYQSLASEASKALVEAINAENAAKTAKAEQPAIDELVAKRQGVEADARQKRDKAIDELATAVAIGGVVGQPAREALERLYKVKNNDSLEGLDQLIAQKRSQLG
;
A
#
# COMPACT_ATOMS: atom_id res chain seq x y z
N GLU A 1 17.90 16.33 9.37
CA GLU A 1 16.62 15.81 9.88
C GLU A 1 16.09 14.61 9.09
N SER A 2 16.14 14.61 7.75
CA SER A 2 15.69 13.48 6.92
C SER A 2 16.14 12.08 7.38
N GLN A 3 17.45 11.89 7.63
CA GLN A 3 17.99 10.60 8.06
C GLN A 3 17.47 10.13 9.42
N LEU A 4 17.19 11.07 10.34
CA LEU A 4 16.61 10.76 11.64
C LEU A 4 15.17 10.27 11.47
N HIS A 5 14.37 10.99 10.71
CA HIS A 5 13.00 10.58 10.36
C HIS A 5 12.98 9.22 9.64
N ALA A 6 13.87 8.98 8.68
CA ALA A 6 13.98 7.69 8.00
C ALA A 6 14.36 6.53 8.96
N ALA A 7 15.23 6.79 9.94
CA ALA A 7 15.59 5.81 10.96
C ALA A 7 14.42 5.52 11.91
N LEU A 8 13.69 6.56 12.36
CA LEU A 8 12.50 6.41 13.19
C LEU A 8 11.39 5.66 12.45
N GLY A 9 11.17 5.97 11.17
CA GLY A 9 10.22 5.27 10.31
C GLY A 9 10.55 3.80 10.17
N PHE A 10 11.84 3.46 10.02
CA PHE A 10 12.29 2.08 9.95
C PHE A 10 12.13 1.33 11.29
N ILE A 11 12.45 1.99 12.41
CA ILE A 11 12.21 1.42 13.75
C ILE A 11 10.71 1.15 13.96
N ALA A 12 9.84 2.09 13.58
CA ALA A 12 8.40 1.94 13.67
C ALA A 12 7.88 0.79 12.78
N LEU A 13 8.38 0.67 11.54
CA LEU A 13 8.07 -0.45 10.64
C LEU A 13 8.41 -1.80 11.29
N ASN A 14 9.60 -1.94 11.89
CA ASN A 14 10.01 -3.18 12.56
C ASN A 14 9.16 -3.49 13.80
N ARG A 15 8.54 -2.48 14.41
CA ARG A 15 7.58 -2.63 15.52
C ARG A 15 6.14 -2.81 15.06
N GLN A 16 5.91 -2.85 13.74
CA GLN A 16 4.58 -2.88 13.13
C GLN A 16 3.69 -1.68 13.52
N ASP A 17 4.30 -0.59 13.98
CA ASP A 17 3.62 0.69 14.19
C ASP A 17 3.57 1.42 12.83
N TYR A 18 2.69 0.93 11.96
CA TYR A 18 2.61 1.39 10.58
C TYR A 18 2.17 2.87 10.49
N ALA A 19 1.31 3.33 11.39
CA ALA A 19 0.87 4.72 11.44
C ALA A 19 2.05 5.67 11.69
N LYS A 20 2.85 5.38 12.72
CA LYS A 20 4.06 6.16 12.98
C LYS A 20 5.09 6.00 11.87
N SER A 21 5.23 4.81 11.32
CA SER A 21 6.17 4.55 10.22
C SER A 21 5.87 5.42 9.00
N VAL A 22 4.60 5.53 8.60
CA VAL A 22 4.16 6.44 7.53
C VAL A 22 4.53 7.89 7.87
N GLN A 23 4.17 8.36 9.06
CA GLN A 23 4.44 9.75 9.47
C GLN A 23 5.93 10.12 9.37
N GLU A 24 6.80 9.23 9.85
CA GLU A 24 8.24 9.47 9.87
C GLU A 24 8.86 9.36 8.47
N PHE A 25 8.43 8.40 7.64
CA PHE A 25 8.90 8.36 6.25
C PHE A 25 8.40 9.55 5.42
N ASP A 26 7.15 9.98 5.61
CA ASP A 26 6.63 11.20 4.96
C ASP A 26 7.45 12.44 5.37
N ALA A 27 7.86 12.54 6.65
CA ALA A 27 8.72 13.62 7.11
C ALA A 27 10.13 13.55 6.49
N ALA A 28 10.70 12.35 6.34
CA ALA A 28 11.97 12.15 5.65
C ALA A 28 11.89 12.57 4.18
N LEU A 29 10.87 12.09 3.46
CA LEU A 29 10.68 12.34 2.03
C LEU A 29 10.36 13.81 1.70
N LYS A 30 9.79 14.58 2.64
CA LYS A 30 9.68 16.04 2.49
C LYS A 30 11.04 16.72 2.36
N SER A 31 12.05 16.21 3.06
CA SER A 31 13.42 16.77 3.06
C SER A 31 14.31 16.15 1.98
N ALA A 32 14.09 14.87 1.65
CA ALA A 32 14.83 14.14 0.62
C ALA A 32 13.86 13.39 -0.32
N PRO A 33 13.19 14.08 -1.25
CA PRO A 33 12.18 13.47 -2.12
C PRO A 33 12.71 12.42 -3.11
N LYS A 34 14.04 12.27 -3.23
CA LYS A 34 14.70 11.27 -4.09
C LYS A 34 15.37 10.17 -3.27
N ASP A 35 15.03 10.02 -1.99
CA ASP A 35 15.54 8.91 -1.17
C ASP A 35 14.80 7.61 -1.51
N GLY A 36 15.40 6.83 -2.42
CA GLY A 36 14.85 5.55 -2.86
C GLY A 36 14.67 4.55 -1.71
N VAL A 37 15.50 4.59 -0.66
CA VAL A 37 15.39 3.67 0.47
C VAL A 37 14.14 3.99 1.30
N SER A 38 13.87 5.28 1.53
CA SER A 38 12.67 5.74 2.24
C SER A 38 11.40 5.43 1.43
N HIS A 39 11.38 5.67 0.12
CA HIS A 39 10.27 5.24 -0.75
C HIS A 39 10.05 3.72 -0.72
N TYR A 40 11.12 2.93 -0.82
CA TYR A 40 11.00 1.47 -0.75
C TYR A 40 10.38 1.01 0.56
N ARG A 41 10.88 1.51 1.70
CA ARG A 41 10.37 1.15 3.02
C ARG A 41 8.94 1.63 3.24
N LEU A 42 8.59 2.83 2.79
CA LEU A 42 7.21 3.33 2.84
C LEU A 42 6.27 2.48 1.98
N GLY A 43 6.73 2.02 0.82
CA GLY A 43 6.02 1.03 0.00
C GLY A 43 5.76 -0.27 0.75
N LEU A 44 6.74 -0.78 1.51
CA LEU A 44 6.54 -1.96 2.36
C LEU A 44 5.55 -1.71 3.52
N VAL A 45 5.58 -0.51 4.12
CA VAL A 45 4.61 -0.11 5.16
C VAL A 45 3.19 -0.15 4.59
N TYR A 46 2.98 0.48 3.43
CA TYR A 46 1.66 0.47 2.78
C TYR A 46 1.25 -0.92 2.30
N GLN A 47 2.20 -1.78 1.91
CA GLN A 47 1.94 -3.19 1.61
C GLN A 47 1.42 -3.94 2.85
N SER A 48 2.03 -3.74 4.02
CA SER A 48 1.55 -4.32 5.28
C SER A 48 0.15 -3.82 5.63
N LEU A 49 -0.07 -2.51 5.55
CA LEU A 49 -1.39 -1.90 5.77
C LEU A 49 -2.45 -2.45 4.80
N ALA A 50 -2.10 -2.63 3.52
CA ALA A 50 -3.02 -3.20 2.53
C ALA A 50 -3.35 -4.67 2.85
N SER A 51 -2.39 -5.43 3.37
CA SER A 51 -2.62 -6.80 3.84
C SER A 51 -3.59 -6.84 5.02
N GLU A 52 -3.44 -5.96 6.01
CA GLU A 52 -4.37 -5.83 7.14
C GLU A 52 -5.78 -5.45 6.68
N ALA A 53 -5.90 -4.45 5.81
CA ALA A 53 -7.18 -4.02 5.25
C ALA A 53 -7.83 -5.13 4.41
N SER A 54 -7.05 -5.95 3.70
CA SER A 54 -7.55 -7.10 2.95
C SER A 54 -8.11 -8.19 3.85
N LYS A 55 -7.52 -8.42 5.04
CA LYS A 55 -8.08 -9.35 6.03
C LYS A 55 -9.44 -8.85 6.55
N ALA A 56 -9.53 -7.58 6.90
CA ALA A 56 -10.78 -6.95 7.30
C ALA A 56 -11.85 -6.99 6.19
N LEU A 57 -11.44 -6.90 4.93
CA LEU A 57 -12.35 -7.04 3.78
C LEU A 57 -12.94 -8.45 3.71
N VAL A 58 -12.12 -9.49 3.91
CA VAL A 58 -12.60 -10.88 3.93
C VAL A 58 -13.60 -11.09 5.07
N GLU A 59 -13.34 -10.54 6.25
CA GLU A 59 -14.28 -10.60 7.38
C GLU A 59 -15.60 -9.89 7.05
N ALA A 60 -15.54 -8.72 6.42
CA ALA A 60 -16.75 -7.99 6.02
C ALA A 60 -17.56 -8.75 4.95
N ILE A 61 -16.89 -9.38 3.97
CA ILE A 61 -17.55 -10.25 2.98
C ILE A 61 -18.23 -11.43 3.66
N ASN A 62 -17.55 -12.09 4.60
CA ASN A 62 -18.12 -13.23 5.31
C ASN A 62 -19.33 -12.83 6.17
N ALA A 63 -19.27 -11.68 6.85
CA ALA A 63 -20.39 -11.15 7.61
C ALA A 63 -21.60 -10.83 6.72
N GLU A 64 -21.37 -10.16 5.58
CA GLU A 64 -22.42 -9.88 4.58
C GLU A 64 -23.06 -11.18 4.06
N ASN A 65 -22.25 -12.17 3.68
CA ASN A 65 -22.72 -13.47 3.19
C ASN A 65 -23.51 -14.24 4.26
N ALA A 66 -23.05 -14.21 5.51
CA ALA A 66 -23.74 -14.85 6.63
C ALA A 66 -25.11 -14.21 6.89
N ALA A 67 -25.19 -12.87 6.88
CA ALA A 67 -26.45 -12.15 7.04
C ALA A 67 -27.45 -12.45 5.91
N LYS A 68 -26.97 -12.50 4.65
CA LYS A 68 -27.78 -12.91 3.49
C LYS A 68 -28.27 -14.36 3.61
N THR A 69 -27.41 -15.28 4.03
CA THR A 69 -27.75 -16.69 4.24
C THR A 69 -28.79 -16.85 5.35
N ALA A 70 -28.66 -16.08 6.43
CA ALA A 70 -29.61 -16.06 7.55
C ALA A 70 -30.92 -15.31 7.23
N LYS A 71 -31.06 -14.71 6.04
CA LYS A 71 -32.20 -13.87 5.65
C LYS A 71 -32.45 -12.74 6.66
N ALA A 72 -31.38 -12.09 7.12
CA ALA A 72 -31.47 -10.91 7.97
C ALA A 72 -32.29 -9.80 7.28
N GLU A 73 -32.80 -8.85 8.08
CA GLU A 73 -33.56 -7.73 7.56
C GLU A 73 -32.72 -6.86 6.62
N GLN A 74 -33.36 -6.28 5.60
CA GLN A 74 -32.68 -5.50 4.58
C GLN A 74 -31.79 -4.36 5.15
N PRO A 75 -32.22 -3.57 6.16
CA PRO A 75 -31.37 -2.53 6.72
C PRO A 75 -30.05 -3.05 7.31
N ALA A 76 -30.07 -4.25 7.92
CA ALA A 76 -28.86 -4.87 8.47
C ALA A 76 -27.91 -5.35 7.36
N ILE A 77 -28.46 -5.86 6.26
CA ILE A 77 -27.65 -6.23 5.07
C ILE A 77 -27.03 -4.98 4.45
N ASP A 78 -27.79 -3.89 4.33
CA ASP A 78 -27.30 -2.63 3.75
C ASP A 78 -26.15 -2.03 4.55
N GLU A 79 -26.22 -2.08 5.90
CA GLU A 79 -25.12 -1.64 6.77
C GLU A 79 -23.85 -2.47 6.55
N LEU A 80 -23.97 -3.79 6.42
CA LEU A 80 -22.84 -4.68 6.16
C LEU A 80 -22.23 -4.45 4.78
N VAL A 81 -23.07 -4.19 3.76
CA VAL A 81 -22.61 -3.81 2.42
C VAL A 81 -21.83 -2.50 2.46
N ALA A 82 -22.35 -1.48 3.15
CA ALA A 82 -21.68 -0.20 3.30
C ALA A 82 -20.32 -0.35 4.02
N LYS A 83 -20.28 -1.15 5.09
CA LYS A 83 -19.04 -1.47 5.80
C LYS A 83 -18.03 -2.17 4.89
N ARG A 84 -18.45 -3.20 4.15
CA ARG A 84 -17.59 -3.92 3.21
C ARG A 84 -17.02 -2.98 2.15
N GLN A 85 -17.85 -2.12 1.55
CA GLN A 85 -17.41 -1.15 0.55
C GLN A 85 -16.38 -0.17 1.12
N GLY A 86 -16.58 0.32 2.34
CA GLY A 86 -15.60 1.20 3.01
C GLY A 86 -14.26 0.51 3.23
N VAL A 87 -14.26 -0.72 3.73
CA VAL A 87 -13.02 -1.50 3.94
C VAL A 87 -12.36 -1.87 2.61
N GLU A 88 -13.15 -2.16 1.57
CA GLU A 88 -12.63 -2.43 0.22
C GLU A 88 -11.91 -1.21 -0.36
N ALA A 89 -12.52 -0.02 -0.22
CA ALA A 89 -11.92 1.24 -0.67
C ALA A 89 -10.59 1.50 0.05
N ASP A 90 -10.56 1.29 1.37
CA ASP A 90 -9.35 1.44 2.18
C ASP A 90 -8.23 0.47 1.77
N ALA A 91 -8.55 -0.81 1.55
CA ALA A 91 -7.59 -1.80 1.07
C ALA A 91 -7.03 -1.44 -0.31
N ARG A 92 -7.89 -0.98 -1.23
CA ARG A 92 -7.49 -0.50 -2.56
C ARG A 92 -6.56 0.70 -2.45
N GLN A 93 -6.91 1.69 -1.65
CA GLN A 93 -6.12 2.90 -1.45
C GLN A 93 -4.71 2.58 -0.91
N LYS A 94 -4.62 1.73 0.12
CA LYS A 94 -3.33 1.33 0.71
C LYS A 94 -2.46 0.57 -0.29
N ARG A 95 -3.05 -0.34 -1.07
CA ARG A 95 -2.34 -1.06 -2.13
C ARG A 95 -1.84 -0.11 -3.22
N ASP A 96 -2.65 0.86 -3.62
CA ASP A 96 -2.27 1.84 -4.64
C ASP A 96 -1.11 2.71 -4.18
N LYS A 97 -1.11 3.15 -2.91
CA LYS A 97 0.04 3.84 -2.31
C LYS A 97 1.28 2.95 -2.27
N ALA A 98 1.15 1.68 -1.91
CA ALA A 98 2.29 0.74 -1.93
C ALA A 98 2.91 0.64 -3.33
N ILE A 99 2.08 0.50 -4.37
CA ILE A 99 2.51 0.45 -5.77
C ILE A 99 3.21 1.77 -6.16
N ASP A 100 2.66 2.91 -5.76
CA ASP A 100 3.20 4.23 -6.07
C ASP A 100 4.61 4.43 -5.52
N GLU A 101 4.79 4.13 -4.24
CA GLU A 101 6.06 4.26 -3.51
C GLU A 101 7.12 3.29 -4.03
N LEU A 102 6.73 2.03 -4.28
CA LEU A 102 7.64 1.04 -4.86
C LEU A 102 8.03 1.39 -6.30
N ALA A 103 7.10 1.87 -7.13
CA ALA A 103 7.40 2.34 -8.47
C ALA A 103 8.35 3.53 -8.46
N THR A 104 8.18 4.45 -7.51
CA THR A 104 9.09 5.58 -7.29
C THR A 104 10.48 5.10 -6.87
N ALA A 105 10.58 4.14 -5.95
CA ALA A 105 11.85 3.54 -5.55
C ALA A 105 12.57 2.83 -6.72
N VAL A 106 11.83 2.12 -7.58
CA VAL A 106 12.39 1.51 -8.81
C VAL A 106 12.86 2.58 -9.79
N ALA A 107 12.09 3.65 -9.95
CA ALA A 107 12.43 4.75 -10.84
C ALA A 107 13.73 5.47 -10.42
N ILE A 108 13.94 5.65 -9.11
CA ILE A 108 15.17 6.16 -8.50
C ILE A 108 16.32 5.16 -8.66
N GLY A 109 16.05 3.87 -8.44
CA GLY A 109 17.03 2.79 -8.58
C GLY A 109 17.97 2.65 -7.38
N GLY A 110 19.24 2.36 -7.63
CA GLY A 110 20.25 2.10 -6.60
C GLY A 110 20.09 0.74 -5.90
N VAL A 111 20.54 0.65 -4.65
CA VAL A 111 20.61 -0.62 -3.90
C VAL A 111 19.25 -1.26 -3.61
N VAL A 112 18.17 -0.50 -3.65
CA VAL A 112 16.80 -0.98 -3.44
C VAL A 112 16.02 -1.16 -4.75
N GLY A 113 16.59 -0.82 -5.91
CA GLY A 113 15.87 -0.85 -7.18
C GLY A 113 15.32 -2.25 -7.51
N GLN A 114 16.16 -3.28 -7.37
CA GLN A 114 15.74 -4.66 -7.64
C GLN A 114 14.76 -5.21 -6.58
N PRO A 115 15.02 -5.10 -5.26
CA PRO A 115 14.03 -5.48 -4.24
C PRO A 115 12.68 -4.75 -4.38
N ALA A 116 12.70 -3.46 -4.72
CA ALA A 116 11.49 -2.68 -4.96
C ALA A 116 10.73 -3.18 -6.19
N ARG A 117 11.44 -3.53 -7.28
CA ARG A 117 10.83 -4.08 -8.50
C ARG A 117 10.12 -5.39 -8.22
N GLU A 118 10.74 -6.30 -7.47
CA GLU A 118 10.12 -7.57 -7.11
C GLU A 118 8.87 -7.40 -6.24
N ALA A 119 8.90 -6.49 -5.27
CA ALA A 119 7.74 -6.18 -4.45
C ALA A 119 6.61 -5.54 -5.29
N LEU A 120 6.98 -4.61 -6.17
CA LEU A 120 6.06 -3.92 -7.07
C LEU A 120 5.37 -4.90 -8.03
N GLU A 121 6.12 -5.78 -8.69
CA GLU A 121 5.56 -6.77 -9.62
C GLU A 121 4.51 -7.66 -8.96
N ARG A 122 4.76 -8.12 -7.72
CA ARG A 122 3.79 -8.92 -6.97
C ARG A 122 2.48 -8.16 -6.74
N LEU A 123 2.56 -6.92 -6.25
CA LEU A 123 1.36 -6.11 -5.99
C LEU A 123 0.65 -5.69 -7.27
N TYR A 124 1.41 -5.39 -8.33
CA TYR A 124 0.87 -4.98 -9.60
C TYR A 124 0.11 -6.13 -10.27
N LYS A 125 0.62 -7.35 -10.23
CA LYS A 125 -0.07 -8.56 -10.69
C LYS A 125 -1.39 -8.78 -9.96
N VAL A 126 -1.39 -8.68 -8.63
CA VAL A 126 -2.60 -8.79 -7.81
C VAL A 126 -3.65 -7.73 -8.20
N LYS A 127 -3.21 -6.52 -8.56
CA LYS A 127 -4.12 -5.45 -9.01
C LYS A 127 -4.62 -5.63 -10.44
N ASN A 128 -3.82 -6.26 -11.32
CA ASN A 128 -4.05 -6.29 -12.77
C ASN A 128 -4.21 -7.72 -13.32
N ASN A 129 -4.88 -8.60 -12.58
CA ASN A 129 -5.20 -9.97 -13.03
C ASN A 129 -3.97 -10.77 -13.50
N ASP A 130 -2.91 -10.78 -12.69
CA ASP A 130 -1.61 -11.39 -12.97
C ASP A 130 -0.84 -10.84 -14.18
N SER A 131 -1.28 -9.71 -14.74
CA SER A 131 -0.57 -9.00 -15.81
C SER A 131 0.45 -7.98 -15.26
N LEU A 132 1.54 -7.82 -16.00
CA LEU A 132 2.52 -6.72 -15.83
C LEU A 132 2.36 -5.63 -16.90
N GLU A 133 1.33 -5.71 -17.72
CA GLU A 133 1.05 -4.72 -18.77
C GLU A 133 0.90 -3.32 -18.16
N GLY A 134 1.60 -2.34 -18.73
CA GLY A 134 1.64 -0.97 -18.23
C GLY A 134 2.58 -0.73 -17.04
N LEU A 135 3.18 -1.75 -16.44
CA LEU A 135 4.09 -1.55 -15.29
C LEU A 135 5.31 -0.71 -15.66
N ASP A 136 5.94 -0.99 -16.81
CA ASP A 136 7.12 -0.24 -17.24
C ASP A 136 6.75 1.21 -17.63
N GLN A 137 5.52 1.44 -18.11
CA GLN A 137 5.00 2.78 -18.36
C GLN A 137 4.80 3.56 -17.06
N LEU A 138 4.26 2.91 -16.02
CA LEU A 138 4.14 3.50 -14.68
C LEU A 138 5.51 3.91 -14.13
N ILE A 139 6.52 3.04 -14.24
CA ILE A 139 7.89 3.36 -13.76
C ILE A 139 8.52 4.47 -14.59
N ALA A 140 8.33 4.48 -15.91
CA ALA A 140 8.79 5.57 -16.76
C ALA A 140 8.13 6.91 -16.38
N GLN A 141 6.83 6.89 -16.08
CA GLN A 141 6.10 8.06 -15.57
C GLN A 141 6.64 8.53 -14.22
N LYS A 142 6.95 7.62 -13.30
CA LYS A 142 7.60 7.98 -12.03
C LYS A 142 8.97 8.60 -12.23
N ARG A 143 9.76 8.04 -13.15
CA ARG A 143 11.08 8.59 -13.49
C ARG A 143 10.98 10.00 -14.06
N SER A 144 10.01 10.28 -14.94
CA SER A 144 9.83 11.63 -15.49
C SER A 144 9.34 12.65 -14.45
N GLN A 145 8.55 12.23 -13.46
CA GLN A 145 8.11 13.08 -12.35
C GLN A 145 9.26 13.48 -11.41
N LEU A 146 10.31 12.66 -11.33
CA LEU A 146 11.46 12.93 -10.47
C LEU A 146 12.42 13.97 -11.06
N GLY A 147 12.37 14.25 -12.37
CA GLY A 147 13.26 15.22 -13.04
C GLY A 147 14.66 14.67 -13.32
#